data_AF-A0A9D1DGN6-F1
#
_entry.id   AF-A0A9D1DGN6-F1
#
_cell.length_a   1.000
_cell.length_b   1.000
_cell.length_c   1.000
_cell.angle_alpha   90.00
_cell.angle_beta   90.00
_cell.angle_gamma   90.00
#
_symmetry.space_group_name_H-M   'P 1'
#
loop_
_entity.id
_entity.type
_entity.pdbx_description
1 polymer ?
#
loop_
_entity_poly.entity_id
_entity_poly.type
_entity_poly.pdbx_seq_one_letter_code
_entity_poly.pdbx_strand_id
1 'polypeptide(L)'
;MRYSEQTYKKALVELARLRETLGEHERAAVDFVAEAIAEKADREYNTKLGDWVSVETPPTTQGWYHVAILDLKTGKYTVEQDLYSIELAKTYGHEPGFCKANRWEERERIDYWCRFPDPPYRRPPEGENA
;
A
#
# COMPACT_ATOMS: atom_id res chain seq x y z
N MET A 1 5.78 -5.78 11.95
CA MET A 1 6.01 -7.05 11.23
C MET A 1 5.12 -7.06 9.99
N ARG A 2 5.68 -7.10 8.77
CA ARG A 2 4.91 -7.33 7.54
C ARG A 2 4.98 -8.82 7.21
N TYR A 3 3.85 -9.49 7.14
CA TYR A 3 3.77 -10.88 6.71
C TYR A 3 3.63 -10.91 5.19
N SER A 4 4.21 -11.91 4.51
CA SER A 4 4.01 -12.07 3.07
C SER A 4 2.57 -12.48 2.77
N GLU A 5 2.09 -12.18 1.56
CA GLU A 5 0.79 -12.68 1.07
C GLU A 5 0.64 -14.20 1.26
N GLN A 6 1.73 -14.93 1.02
CA GLN A 6 1.76 -16.38 1.21
C GLN A 6 1.55 -16.78 2.66
N THR A 7 2.07 -16.00 3.62
CA THR A 7 1.84 -16.23 5.05
C THR A 7 0.39 -15.94 5.43
N TYR A 8 -0.24 -14.90 4.87
CA TYR A 8 -1.66 -14.62 5.08
C TYR A 8 -2.57 -15.72 4.52
N LYS A 9 -2.33 -16.16 3.27
CA LYS A 9 -3.08 -17.26 2.65
C LYS A 9 -2.94 -18.55 3.47
N LYS A 10 -1.74 -18.85 3.97
CA LYS A 10 -1.52 -20.00 4.87
C LYS A 10 -2.27 -19.85 6.20
N ALA A 11 -2.25 -18.66 6.81
CA ALA A 11 -2.97 -18.41 8.06
C ALA A 11 -4.49 -18.64 7.91
N LEU A 12 -5.10 -18.17 6.82
CA LEU A 12 -6.52 -18.39 6.54
C LEU A 12 -6.84 -19.88 6.34
N VAL A 13 -5.98 -20.63 5.66
CA VAL A 13 -6.14 -22.08 5.47
C VAL A 13 -6.04 -22.82 6.81
N GLU A 14 -5.09 -22.47 7.67
CA GLU A 14 -4.97 -23.11 8.99
C GLU A 14 -6.12 -22.74 9.93
N LEU A 15 -6.64 -21.51 9.87
CA LEU A 15 -7.84 -21.10 10.63
C LEU A 15 -9.08 -21.88 10.18
N ALA A 16 -9.25 -22.08 8.87
CA ALA A 16 -10.34 -22.90 8.34
C ALA A 16 -10.27 -24.35 8.86
N ARG A 17 -9.08 -24.96 8.90
CA ARG A 17 -8.88 -26.30 9.47
C ARG A 17 -9.17 -26.35 10.97
N LEU A 18 -8.70 -25.37 11.73
CA LEU A 18 -8.96 -25.28 13.17
C LEU A 18 -10.46 -25.19 13.45
N ARG A 19 -11.18 -24.39 12.67
CA ARG A 19 -12.64 -24.21 12.79
C ARG A 19 -13.42 -25.53 12.70
N GLU A 20 -12.99 -26.46 11.84
CA GLU A 20 -13.62 -27.78 11.67
C GLU A 20 -13.48 -28.66 12.92
N THR A 21 -12.41 -28.48 13.69
CA THR A 21 -12.08 -29.31 14.86
C THR A 21 -12.57 -28.76 16.20
N LEU A 22 -12.97 -27.48 16.24
CA LEU A 22 -13.28 -26.76 17.47
C LEU A 22 -14.78 -26.74 17.79
N GLY A 23 -15.10 -26.59 19.09
CA GLY A 23 -16.45 -26.40 19.59
C GLY A 23 -17.00 -25.00 19.30
N GLU A 24 -18.31 -24.83 19.45
CA GLU A 24 -19.04 -23.63 19.01
C GLU A 24 -18.50 -22.32 19.63
N HIS A 25 -18.10 -22.36 20.91
CA HIS A 25 -17.55 -21.21 21.62
C HIS A 25 -16.13 -20.82 21.12
N GLU A 26 -15.35 -21.79 20.67
CA GLU A 26 -13.97 -21.58 20.19
C GLU A 26 -13.97 -21.13 18.72
N ARG A 27 -14.98 -21.55 17.94
CA ARG A 27 -15.20 -21.09 16.56
C ARG A 27 -15.44 -19.59 16.48
N ALA A 28 -16.16 -19.00 17.42
CA ALA A 28 -16.39 -17.55 17.44
C ALA A 28 -15.08 -16.74 17.52
N ALA A 29 -14.10 -17.23 18.29
CA ALA A 29 -12.79 -16.59 18.37
C ALA A 29 -11.99 -16.75 17.06
N VAL A 30 -12.07 -17.92 16.42
CA VAL A 30 -11.44 -18.18 15.13
C VAL A 30 -12.06 -17.32 14.02
N ASP A 31 -13.38 -17.20 14.00
CA ASP A 31 -14.12 -16.38 13.02
C ASP A 31 -13.76 -14.89 13.20
N PHE A 32 -13.66 -14.38 14.43
CA PHE A 32 -13.17 -13.02 14.70
C PHE A 32 -11.74 -12.79 14.20
N VAL A 33 -10.82 -13.74 14.42
CA VAL A 33 -9.43 -13.63 13.94
C VAL A 33 -9.38 -13.69 12.42
N ALA A 34 -10.18 -14.55 11.78
CA ALA A 34 -10.27 -14.63 10.33
C ALA A 34 -10.81 -13.33 9.72
N GLU A 35 -11.84 -12.72 10.33
CA GLU A 35 -12.39 -11.42 9.94
C GLU A 35 -11.36 -10.30 10.08
N ALA A 36 -10.64 -10.23 11.20
CA ALA A 36 -9.58 -9.23 11.40
C ALA A 36 -8.42 -9.40 10.39
N ILE A 37 -8.10 -10.63 10.00
CA ILE A 37 -7.10 -10.91 8.96
C ILE A 37 -7.63 -10.48 7.59
N ALA A 38 -8.89 -10.77 7.27
CA ALA A 38 -9.53 -10.37 6.02
C ALA A 38 -9.64 -8.85 5.91
N GLU A 39 -10.03 -8.14 6.98
CA GLU A 39 -10.09 -6.68 7.01
C GLU A 39 -8.70 -6.06 6.85
N LYS A 40 -7.69 -6.62 7.53
CA LYS A 40 -6.31 -6.18 7.37
C LYS A 40 -5.80 -6.42 5.94
N ALA A 41 -6.13 -7.58 5.37
CA ALA A 41 -5.82 -7.89 3.99
C ALA A 41 -6.51 -6.87 3.07
N ASP A 42 -7.82 -6.65 3.17
CA ASP A 42 -8.53 -5.67 2.35
C ASP A 42 -7.99 -4.25 2.54
N ARG A 43 -7.54 -3.87 3.73
CA ARG A 43 -6.87 -2.57 3.95
C ARG A 43 -5.50 -2.48 3.29
N GLU A 44 -4.77 -3.59 3.22
CA GLU A 44 -3.47 -3.70 2.55
C GLU A 44 -3.61 -3.94 1.02
N TYR A 45 -4.71 -4.53 0.54
CA TYR A 45 -5.00 -4.92 -0.84
C TYR A 45 -5.99 -4.01 -1.58
N ASN A 46 -6.75 -3.14 -0.91
CA ASN A 46 -7.51 -2.06 -1.57
C ASN A 46 -6.61 -0.96 -2.13
N THR A 47 -5.30 -1.03 -1.89
CA THR A 47 -4.31 -0.57 -2.86
C THR A 47 -3.96 -1.74 -3.79
N LYS A 48 -4.83 -2.08 -4.73
CA LYS A 48 -4.42 -3.00 -5.81
C LYS A 48 -3.25 -2.35 -6.53
N LEU A 49 -2.23 -3.13 -6.82
CA LEU A 49 -1.10 -2.70 -7.65
C LEU A 49 -1.63 -2.01 -8.91
N GLY A 50 -1.39 -0.70 -9.08
CA GLY A 50 -1.84 0.05 -10.26
C GLY A 50 -3.11 0.89 -10.09
N ASP A 51 -3.85 0.79 -8.97
CA ASP A 51 -5.00 1.68 -8.74
C ASP A 51 -4.54 3.03 -8.18
N TRP A 52 -5.03 4.11 -8.78
CA TRP A 52 -4.81 5.48 -8.31
C TRP A 52 -5.69 5.77 -7.09
N VAL A 53 -5.06 6.08 -5.96
CA VAL A 53 -5.69 6.38 -4.68
C VAL A 53 -5.61 7.89 -4.42
N SER A 54 -6.71 8.51 -3.98
CA SER A 54 -6.72 9.93 -3.60
C SER A 54 -5.71 10.21 -2.48
N VAL A 55 -5.00 11.34 -2.55
CA VAL A 55 -4.11 11.80 -1.48
C VAL A 55 -4.81 12.06 -0.14
N GLU A 56 -6.13 12.27 -0.16
CA GLU A 56 -6.96 12.35 1.06
C GLU A 56 -6.89 11.05 1.88
N THR A 57 -6.57 9.94 1.23
CA THR A 57 -6.21 8.67 1.86
C THR A 57 -4.71 8.43 1.65
N PRO A 58 -3.83 9.02 2.47
CA PRO A 58 -2.40 8.96 2.24
C PRO A 58 -1.82 7.56 2.45
N PRO A 59 -0.63 7.27 1.89
CA PRO A 59 0.07 6.03 2.18
C PRO A 59 0.30 5.83 3.68
N THR A 60 0.18 4.58 4.14
CA THR A 60 0.42 4.23 5.55
C THR A 60 1.87 3.82 5.83
N THR A 61 2.69 3.70 4.78
CA THR A 61 4.09 3.27 4.90
C THR A 61 5.03 4.21 4.17
N GLN A 62 6.22 4.44 4.76
CA GLN A 62 7.30 5.16 4.11
C GLN A 62 7.78 4.40 2.87
N GLY A 63 7.98 5.10 1.77
CA GLY A 63 8.42 4.51 0.51
C GLY A 63 8.25 5.42 -0.68
N TRP A 64 8.73 4.95 -1.83
CA TRP A 64 8.53 5.60 -3.12
C TRP A 64 7.19 5.19 -3.70
N TYR A 65 6.50 6.14 -4.32
CA TYR A 65 5.20 5.95 -5.00
C TYR A 65 5.21 6.70 -6.34
N HIS A 66 4.33 6.29 -7.25
CA HIS A 66 3.90 7.17 -8.33
C HIS A 66 2.91 8.18 -7.77
N VAL A 67 3.01 9.43 -8.19
CA VAL A 67 2.08 10.50 -7.85
C VAL A 67 1.57 11.16 -9.13
N ALA A 68 0.27 11.46 -9.16
CA ALA A 68 -0.36 12.22 -10.24
C ALA A 68 -0.39 13.69 -9.82
N ILE A 69 0.35 14.52 -10.56
CA ILE A 69 0.48 15.95 -10.33
C ILE A 69 -0.38 16.68 -11.36
N LEU A 70 -1.38 17.41 -10.89
CA LEU A 70 -2.22 18.27 -11.70
C LEU A 70 -1.54 19.62 -11.88
N ASP A 71 -1.22 20.01 -13.13
CA ASP A 71 -0.88 21.39 -13.46
C ASP A 71 -2.18 22.21 -13.50
N LEU A 72 -2.35 23.11 -12.54
CA LEU A 72 -3.56 23.93 -12.33
C LEU A 72 -3.78 24.95 -13.45
N LYS A 73 -2.75 25.31 -14.22
CA LYS A 73 -2.88 26.25 -15.35
C LYS A 73 -3.42 25.56 -16.59
N THR A 74 -2.99 24.32 -16.82
CA THR A 74 -3.31 23.57 -18.05
C THR A 74 -4.37 22.49 -17.85
N GLY A 75 -4.68 22.11 -16.62
CA GLY A 75 -5.61 21.05 -16.26
C GLY A 75 -5.11 19.64 -16.61
N LYS A 76 -3.80 19.48 -16.87
CA LYS A 76 -3.21 18.20 -17.29
C LYS A 76 -2.49 17.53 -16.13
N TYR A 77 -2.57 16.20 -16.11
CA TYR A 77 -1.79 15.38 -15.20
C TYR A 77 -0.42 15.04 -15.79
N THR A 78 0.61 15.13 -14.95
CA THR A 78 1.88 14.44 -15.11
C THR A 78 2.00 13.36 -14.04
N VAL A 79 2.69 12.27 -14.37
CA VAL A 79 2.99 11.19 -13.42
C VAL A 79 4.46 11.24 -13.08
N GLU A 80 4.77 11.35 -11.81
CA GLU A 80 6.14 11.41 -11.31
C GLU A 80 6.35 10.42 -10.17
N GLN A 81 7.62 10.12 -9.87
CA GLN A 81 7.97 9.41 -8.65
C GLN A 81 8.15 10.41 -7.51
N ASP A 82 7.66 10.06 -6.33
CA ASP A 82 7.91 10.82 -5.11
C ASP A 82 8.02 9.94 -3.86
N LEU A 83 8.74 10.44 -2.86
CA LEU A 83 8.90 9.80 -1.56
C LEU A 83 7.78 10.26 -0.63
N TYR A 84 7.02 9.30 -0.08
CA TYR A 84 6.16 9.56 1.07
C TYR A 84 6.99 9.40 2.34
N SER A 85 7.21 10.51 3.04
CA SER A 85 8.12 10.60 4.17
C SER A 85 7.37 10.59 5.49
N ILE A 86 7.70 9.64 6.36
CA ILE A 86 7.09 9.52 7.70
C ILE A 86 8.13 9.76 8.78
N GLU A 87 9.28 9.08 8.70
CA GLU A 87 10.31 9.15 9.73
C GLU A 87 10.99 10.51 9.75
N LEU A 88 11.42 10.99 8.57
CA LEU A 88 12.04 12.31 8.43
C LEU A 88 11.08 13.42 8.87
N ALA A 89 9.81 13.34 8.43
CA ALA A 89 8.79 14.32 8.82
C ALA A 89 8.69 14.43 10.35
N LYS A 90 8.58 13.30 11.05
CA LYS A 90 8.57 13.25 12.52
C LYS A 90 9.85 13.81 13.14
N THR A 91 11.02 13.46 12.61
CA THR A 91 12.32 13.94 13.13
C THR A 91 12.43 15.46 13.10
N TYR A 92 11.86 16.11 12.09
CA TYR A 92 11.93 17.56 11.91
C TYR A 92 10.66 18.31 12.34
N GLY A 93 9.70 17.63 12.99
CA GLY A 93 8.47 18.26 13.49
C GLY A 93 7.48 18.66 12.39
N HIS A 94 7.48 17.93 11.26
CA HIS A 94 6.55 18.10 10.15
C HIS A 94 5.53 16.94 10.10
N GLU A 95 4.39 17.20 9.47
CA GLU A 95 3.41 16.16 9.17
C GLU A 95 3.91 15.21 8.06
N PRO A 96 3.63 13.90 8.13
CA PRO A 96 3.93 12.97 7.06
C PRO A 96 3.30 13.37 5.72
N GLY A 97 4.06 13.27 4.64
CA GLY A 97 3.61 13.74 3.35
C GLY A 97 4.54 13.37 2.19
N PHE A 98 4.04 13.61 0.99
CA PHE A 98 4.84 13.57 -0.23
C PHE A 98 5.79 14.75 -0.28
N CYS A 99 7.07 14.50 -0.58
CA CYS A 99 8.11 15.54 -0.59
C CYS A 99 7.87 16.63 -1.66
N LYS A 100 7.12 16.35 -2.72
CA LYS A 100 6.75 17.31 -3.77
C LYS A 100 5.44 18.05 -3.50
N ALA A 101 4.68 17.66 -2.47
CA ALA A 101 3.49 18.41 -2.09
C ALA A 101 3.88 19.86 -1.79
N ASN A 102 3.11 20.82 -2.31
CA ASN A 102 3.32 22.26 -2.10
C ASN A 102 4.65 22.82 -2.64
N ARG A 103 5.36 22.09 -3.52
CA ARG A 103 6.58 22.64 -4.16
C ARG A 103 6.26 23.89 -4.99
N TRP A 104 5.09 23.93 -5.62
CA TRP A 104 4.57 25.05 -6.40
C TRP A 104 3.08 25.25 -6.09
N GLU A 105 2.74 25.73 -4.89
CA GLU A 105 1.35 25.78 -4.36
C GLU A 105 0.31 26.36 -5.33
N GLU A 106 0.65 27.38 -6.11
CA GLU A 106 -0.27 28.03 -7.04
C GLU A 106 -0.31 27.38 -8.44
N ARG A 107 0.52 26.38 -8.69
CA ARG A 107 0.71 25.78 -10.03
C ARG A 107 0.42 24.29 -10.05
N GLU A 108 0.82 23.56 -9.03
CA GLU A 108 0.81 22.10 -9.03
C GLU A 108 0.16 21.57 -7.76
N ARG A 109 -0.66 20.54 -7.92
CA ARG A 109 -1.29 19.83 -6.81
C ARG A 109 -1.16 18.33 -7.02
N ILE A 110 -0.82 17.60 -5.98
CA ILE A 110 -0.83 16.13 -6.02
C ILE A 110 -2.24 15.67 -5.66
N ASP A 111 -2.92 14.99 -6.57
CA ASP A 111 -4.30 14.51 -6.34
C ASP A 111 -4.36 13.02 -6.05
N TYR A 112 -3.46 12.24 -6.66
CA TYR A 112 -3.47 10.79 -6.52
C TYR A 112 -2.07 10.22 -6.32
N TRP A 113 -2.03 9.03 -5.74
CA TRP A 113 -0.83 8.21 -5.63
C TRP A 113 -1.13 6.75 -6.00
N CYS A 114 -0.09 6.05 -6.44
CA CYS A 114 -0.14 4.62 -6.73
C CYS A 114 1.14 3.96 -6.26
N ARG A 115 1.03 2.78 -5.67
CA ARG A 115 2.19 1.98 -5.24
C ARG A 115 2.95 1.41 -6.44
N PHE A 116 4.27 1.30 -6.34
CA PHE A 116 5.05 0.52 -7.30
C PHE A 116 4.66 -0.96 -7.25
N PRO A 117 4.73 -1.66 -8.39
CA PRO A 117 4.79 -3.10 -8.35
C PRO A 117 5.99 -3.57 -7.53
N ASP A 118 5.82 -4.64 -6.77
CA ASP A 118 6.96 -5.27 -6.13
C ASP A 118 7.96 -5.70 -7.20
N PRO A 119 9.28 -5.51 -6.97
CA PRO A 119 10.28 -5.93 -7.93
C PRO A 119 10.20 -7.46 -8.14
N PRO A 120 10.59 -7.96 -9.33
CA PRO A 120 10.65 -9.39 -9.57
C PRO A 120 11.59 -10.06 -8.57
N TYR A 121 11.19 -11.23 -8.04
CA TYR A 121 11.95 -11.95 -7.02
C TYR A 121 13.33 -12.45 -7.47
N ARG A 122 13.58 -12.52 -8.78
CA ARG A 122 14.89 -12.88 -9.36
C ARG A 122 15.16 -12.05 -10.61
N ARG A 123 16.42 -11.68 -10.79
CA ARG A 123 16.94 -11.19 -12.07
C ARG A 123 16.80 -12.30 -13.11
N PRO A 124 16.35 -12.01 -14.33
CA PRO A 124 16.48 -12.96 -15.44
C PRO A 124 17.94 -13.40 -15.61
N PRO A 125 18.21 -14.65 -15.98
CA PRO A 125 19.58 -15.08 -16.29
C PRO A 125 20.16 -14.19 -17.40
N GLU A 126 21.40 -13.75 -17.23
CA GLU A 126 22.10 -12.93 -18.22
C GLU A 126 22.29 -13.76 -19.51
N GLY A 127 21.79 -13.25 -20.65
CA GLY A 127 22.06 -13.84 -21.98
C GLY A 127 20.87 -14.34 -22.79
N GLU A 128 19.64 -14.30 -22.26
CA GLU A 128 18.44 -14.51 -23.09
C GLU A 128 17.81 -13.17 -23.42
N ASN A 129 18.25 -12.59 -24.54
CA ASN A 129 17.57 -11.46 -25.17
C ASN A 129 16.17 -11.92 -25.62
N ALA A 130 15.15 -11.13 -25.26
CA ALA A 130 13.87 -11.11 -25.96
C ALA A 130 14.03 -10.59 -27.39
#